data_AF-A0A6G0LPW4-F1
#
_entry.id   AF-A0A6G0LPW4-F1
#
_cell.length_a   1.000
_cell.length_b   1.000
_cell.length_c   1.000
_cell.angle_alpha   90.00
_cell.angle_beta   90.00
_cell.angle_gamma   90.00
#
_symmetry.space_group_name_H-M   'P 1'
#
loop_
_entity.id
_entity.type
_entity.pdbx_description
1 polymer ?
#
loop_
_entity_poly.entity_id
_entity_poly.type
_entity_poly.pdbx_seq_one_letter_code
_entity_poly.pdbx_strand_id
1 'polypeptide(L)'
;MISRHVHNEEVRDHRDNELDMQIARTDQIRHWSQLHKAHCQAIGQDARAQKAREVCAMKALAEEELLLTRDFRALREEVVRRNKPLFAMSSSTSTIFPAPPEILAARATASTQADHRRLARVEREHAEHMRSLQLLDYVYDRKRMMADALQPRADSALVEVEVPDEELPADRVVQLAGDELWHQIVQLHEQGDPDSLALFVPPTNSPPAALRYFGTNRPISLPAFASTVDRNLQ
;
A
#
# COMPACT_ATOMS: atom_id res chain seq x y z
N MET A 1 22.38 -107.84 17.01
CA MET A 1 22.03 -106.73 16.09
C MET A 1 21.38 -105.54 16.79
N ILE A 2 20.66 -105.73 17.90
CA ILE A 2 19.91 -104.67 18.62
C ILE A 2 20.81 -103.51 19.09
N SER A 3 21.99 -103.77 19.66
CA SER A 3 22.90 -102.74 20.20
C SER A 3 23.42 -101.73 19.15
N ARG A 4 23.56 -102.12 17.88
CA ARG A 4 23.98 -101.18 16.81
C ARG A 4 22.83 -100.27 16.35
N HIS A 5 21.59 -100.72 16.45
CA HIS A 5 20.43 -99.88 16.13
C HIS A 5 20.19 -98.83 17.20
N VAL A 6 20.25 -99.23 18.47
CA VAL A 6 20.15 -98.30 19.62
C VAL A 6 21.24 -97.23 19.56
N HIS A 7 22.50 -97.60 19.30
CA HIS A 7 23.58 -96.61 19.16
C HIS A 7 23.39 -95.65 17.98
N ASN A 8 22.86 -96.14 16.85
CA ASN A 8 22.58 -95.28 15.70
C ASN A 8 21.39 -94.33 15.95
N GLU A 9 20.41 -94.76 16.73
CA GLU A 9 19.28 -93.92 17.16
C GLU A 9 19.76 -92.84 18.13
N GLU A 10 20.56 -93.18 19.14
CA GLU A 10 21.17 -92.19 20.06
C GLU A 10 22.02 -91.15 19.31
N VAL A 11 22.82 -91.57 18.33
CA VAL A 11 23.63 -90.66 17.51
C VAL A 11 22.77 -89.76 16.62
N ARG A 12 21.60 -90.24 16.15
CA ARG A 12 20.63 -89.41 15.42
C ARG A 12 19.98 -88.40 16.36
N ASP A 13 19.50 -88.84 17.51
CA ASP A 13 18.89 -87.98 18.53
C ASP A 13 19.87 -86.90 19.01
N HIS A 14 21.16 -87.23 19.17
CA HIS A 14 22.17 -86.23 19.50
C HIS A 14 22.34 -85.17 18.39
N ARG A 15 22.32 -85.58 17.12
CA ARG A 15 22.40 -84.63 15.99
C ARG A 15 21.17 -83.75 15.89
N ASP A 16 19.99 -84.33 16.09
CA ASP A 16 18.73 -83.60 16.05
C ASP A 16 18.66 -82.58 17.21
N ASN A 17 19.08 -82.98 18.42
CA ASN A 17 19.22 -82.06 19.56
C ASN A 17 20.23 -80.93 19.30
N GLU A 18 21.37 -81.22 18.65
CA GLU A 18 22.35 -80.19 18.28
C GLU A 18 21.79 -79.20 17.25
N LEU A 19 21.02 -79.68 16.27
CA LEU A 19 20.33 -78.83 15.29
C LEU A 19 19.26 -77.96 15.97
N ASP A 20 18.45 -78.53 16.86
CA ASP A 20 17.44 -77.79 17.61
C ASP A 20 18.06 -76.72 18.50
N MET A 21 19.20 -77.01 19.16
CA MET A 21 19.95 -76.01 19.91
C MET A 21 20.47 -74.89 19.02
N GLN A 22 20.95 -75.21 17.80
CA GLN A 22 21.41 -74.19 16.85
C GLN A 22 20.24 -73.32 16.38
N ILE A 23 19.10 -73.92 16.03
CA ILE A 23 17.89 -73.21 15.64
C ILE A 23 17.45 -72.27 16.77
N ALA A 24 17.34 -72.77 18.00
CA ALA A 24 16.95 -71.99 19.17
C ALA A 24 17.87 -70.78 19.40
N ARG A 25 19.19 -70.93 19.23
CA ARG A 25 20.14 -69.80 19.30
C ARG A 25 19.89 -68.77 18.20
N THR A 26 19.67 -69.22 16.96
CA THR A 26 19.39 -68.30 15.86
C THR A 26 18.07 -67.55 16.05
N ASP A 27 17.04 -68.22 16.58
CA ASP A 27 15.74 -67.61 16.84
C ASP A 27 15.79 -66.63 18.00
N GLN A 28 16.57 -66.91 19.04
CA GLN A 28 16.86 -65.93 20.10
C GLN A 28 17.54 -64.68 19.53
N ILE A 29 18.57 -64.84 18.70
CA ILE A 29 19.27 -63.70 18.08
C ILE A 29 18.30 -62.89 17.19
N ARG A 30 17.46 -63.57 16.41
CA ARG A 30 16.44 -62.93 15.57
C ARG A 30 15.44 -62.15 16.41
N HIS A 31 14.94 -62.75 17.50
CA HIS A 31 14.00 -62.11 18.41
C HIS A 31 14.60 -60.84 19.03
N TRP A 32 15.83 -60.91 19.55
CA TRP A 32 16.52 -59.74 20.08
C TRP A 32 16.75 -58.65 19.02
N SER A 33 17.10 -59.03 17.80
CA SER A 33 17.28 -58.08 16.70
C SER A 33 15.96 -57.40 16.31
N GLN A 34 14.84 -58.13 16.32
CA GLN A 34 13.51 -57.58 16.09
C GLN A 34 13.08 -56.62 17.19
N LEU A 35 13.26 -57.01 18.47
CA LEU A 35 12.98 -56.15 19.61
C LEU A 35 13.82 -54.86 19.56
N HIS A 36 15.12 -54.98 19.26
CA HIS A 36 16.00 -53.83 19.15
C HIS A 36 15.57 -52.89 18.01
N LYS A 37 15.22 -53.43 16.84
CA LYS A 37 14.70 -52.62 15.72
C LYS A 37 13.40 -51.92 16.08
N ALA A 38 12.46 -52.62 16.72
CA ALA A 38 11.19 -52.04 17.16
C ALA A 38 11.42 -50.92 18.18
N HIS A 39 12.32 -51.12 19.14
CA HIS A 39 12.69 -50.11 20.13
C HIS A 39 13.32 -48.87 19.49
N CYS A 40 14.29 -49.04 18.58
CA CYS A 40 14.89 -47.92 17.85
C CYS A 40 13.86 -47.17 16.98
N GLN A 41 12.90 -47.88 16.38
CA GLN A 41 11.81 -47.27 15.64
C GLN A 41 10.86 -46.48 16.54
N ALA A 42 10.51 -47.02 17.71
CA ALA A 42 9.66 -46.34 18.70
C ALA A 42 10.31 -45.03 19.17
N ILE A 43 11.59 -45.05 19.54
CA ILE A 43 12.34 -43.83 19.91
C ILE A 43 12.33 -42.82 18.76
N GLY A 44 12.54 -43.28 17.52
CA GLY A 44 12.50 -42.41 16.35
C GLY A 44 11.13 -41.76 16.12
N GLN A 45 10.05 -42.49 16.37
CA GLN A 45 8.68 -41.97 16.28
C GLN A 45 8.38 -40.98 17.40
N ASP A 46 8.78 -41.29 18.63
CA ASP A 46 8.60 -40.40 19.79
C ASP A 46 9.34 -39.08 19.60
N ALA A 47 10.59 -39.13 19.15
CA ALA A 47 11.38 -37.93 18.86
C ALA A 47 10.75 -37.08 17.75
N ARG A 48 10.16 -37.70 16.72
CA ARG A 48 9.43 -36.99 15.66
C ARG A 48 8.14 -36.36 16.20
N ALA A 49 7.40 -37.08 17.04
CA ALA A 49 6.18 -36.58 17.66
C ALA A 49 6.46 -35.41 18.60
N GLN A 50 7.54 -35.48 19.40
CA GLN A 50 7.99 -34.38 20.25
C GLN A 50 8.34 -33.13 19.43
N LYS A 51 9.15 -33.27 18.38
CA LYS A 51 9.47 -32.17 17.47
C LYS A 51 8.23 -31.57 16.81
N ALA A 52 7.26 -32.39 16.41
CA ALA A 52 6.01 -31.88 15.85
C ALA A 52 5.23 -31.04 16.86
N ARG A 53 5.16 -31.47 18.13
CA ARG A 53 4.52 -30.71 19.21
C ARG A 53 5.23 -29.38 19.47
N GLU A 54 6.56 -29.39 19.52
CA GLU A 54 7.37 -28.18 19.68
C GLU A 54 7.14 -27.18 18.53
N VAL A 55 7.14 -27.65 17.29
CA VAL A 55 6.86 -26.79 16.12
C VAL A 55 5.46 -26.21 16.19
N CYS A 56 4.44 -27.00 16.58
CA CYS A 56 3.09 -26.48 16.77
C CYS A 56 3.01 -25.43 17.88
N ALA A 57 3.68 -25.64 19.01
CA ALA A 57 3.74 -24.66 20.09
C ALA A 57 4.44 -23.37 19.65
N MET A 58 5.57 -23.46 18.94
CA MET A 58 6.28 -22.31 18.39
C MET A 58 5.43 -21.53 17.37
N LYS A 59 4.65 -22.23 16.53
CA LYS A 59 3.72 -21.58 15.61
C LYS A 59 2.63 -20.80 16.34
N ALA A 60 2.04 -21.38 17.38
CA ALA A 60 1.03 -20.68 18.18
C ALA A 60 1.60 -19.40 18.82
N LEU A 61 2.79 -19.49 19.41
CA LEU A 61 3.48 -18.31 19.98
C LEU A 61 3.77 -17.24 18.91
N ALA A 62 4.25 -17.65 17.73
CA ALA A 62 4.51 -16.73 16.63
C ALA A 62 3.23 -16.05 16.11
N GLU A 63 2.10 -16.77 16.07
CA GLU A 63 0.80 -16.20 15.72
C GLU A 63 0.35 -15.14 16.73
N GLU A 64 0.50 -15.41 18.03
CA GLU A 64 0.20 -14.45 19.10
C GLU A 64 1.10 -13.20 19.02
N GLU A 65 2.40 -13.37 18.80
CA GLU A 65 3.34 -12.25 18.60
C GLU A 65 2.97 -11.40 17.37
N LEU A 66 2.57 -12.05 16.26
CA LEU A 66 2.11 -11.35 15.06
C LEU A 66 0.82 -10.56 15.30
N LEU A 67 -0.12 -11.10 16.06
CA LEU A 67 -1.33 -10.37 16.45
C LEU A 67 -0.98 -9.15 17.31
N LEU A 68 -0.14 -9.33 18.33
CA LEU A 68 0.33 -8.23 19.18
C LEU A 68 1.01 -7.13 18.36
N THR A 69 1.92 -7.48 17.44
CA THR A 69 2.58 -6.47 16.60
C THR A 69 1.62 -5.71 15.68
N ARG A 70 0.61 -6.39 15.13
CA ARG A 70 -0.46 -5.76 14.34
C ARG A 70 -1.29 -4.81 15.19
N ASP A 71 -1.67 -5.21 16.40
CA ASP A 71 -2.44 -4.38 17.32
C ASP A 71 -1.64 -3.16 17.77
N PHE A 72 -0.35 -3.32 18.09
CA PHE A 72 0.54 -2.20 18.41
C PHE A 72 0.69 -1.23 17.24
N ARG A 73 0.78 -1.74 16.01
CA ARG A 73 0.84 -0.90 14.81
C ARG A 73 -0.47 -0.14 14.61
N ALA A 74 -1.61 -0.82 14.72
CA ALA A 74 -2.93 -0.19 14.61
C ALA A 74 -3.12 0.90 15.68
N LEU A 75 -2.74 0.63 16.93
CA LEU A 75 -2.79 1.60 18.01
C LEU A 75 -1.88 2.80 17.73
N ARG A 76 -0.65 2.58 17.24
CA ARG A 76 0.24 3.67 16.83
C ARG A 76 -0.36 4.49 15.69
N GLU A 77 -0.94 3.86 14.69
CA GLU A 77 -1.62 4.54 13.59
C GLU A 77 -2.83 5.34 14.09
N GLU A 78 -3.57 4.84 15.09
CA GLU A 78 -4.66 5.58 15.74
C GLU A 78 -4.18 6.77 16.55
N VAL A 79 -3.12 6.60 17.35
CA VAL A 79 -2.50 7.69 18.10
C VAL A 79 -1.95 8.74 17.14
N VAL A 80 -1.33 8.33 16.04
CA VAL A 80 -0.88 9.22 14.97
C VAL A 80 -2.08 9.87 14.25
N ARG A 81 -3.20 9.19 14.03
CA ARG A 81 -4.43 9.81 13.49
C ARG A 81 -5.05 10.84 14.43
N ARG A 82 -5.01 10.59 15.75
CA ARG A 82 -5.54 11.51 16.77
C ARG A 82 -4.60 12.69 17.04
N ASN A 83 -3.29 12.46 16.98
CA ASN A 83 -2.26 13.45 17.35
C ASN A 83 -1.58 14.12 16.17
N LYS A 84 -1.70 13.60 14.94
CA LYS A 84 -1.49 14.44 13.77
C LYS A 84 -2.52 15.54 13.92
N PRO A 85 -2.12 16.84 13.94
CA PRO A 85 -3.09 17.83 13.52
C PRO A 85 -3.53 17.30 12.16
N LEU A 86 -4.83 17.08 11.98
CA LEU A 86 -5.39 17.10 10.65
C LEU A 86 -4.69 18.30 10.05
N PHE A 87 -3.80 18.09 9.07
CA PHE A 87 -3.49 19.19 8.19
C PHE A 87 -4.89 19.64 7.82
N ALA A 88 -5.30 20.80 8.32
CA ALA A 88 -6.48 21.45 7.82
C ALA A 88 -6.06 21.63 6.37
N MET A 89 -6.46 20.66 5.54
CA MET A 89 -6.60 20.91 4.13
C MET A 89 -7.41 22.18 4.18
N SER A 90 -6.74 23.29 3.87
CA SER A 90 -7.43 24.55 3.73
C SER A 90 -8.68 24.21 2.93
N SER A 91 -9.84 24.73 3.31
CA SER A 91 -11.04 24.57 2.50
C SER A 91 -10.76 24.83 1.00
N SER A 92 -9.70 25.60 0.72
CA SER A 92 -9.09 25.88 -0.58
C SER A 92 -8.27 24.74 -1.25
N THR A 93 -8.06 23.57 -0.67
CA THR A 93 -7.30 22.45 -1.29
C THR A 93 -8.05 21.11 -1.30
N SER A 94 -9.25 21.05 -0.72
CA SER A 94 -10.12 19.88 -0.79
C SER A 94 -10.92 19.88 -2.09
N THR A 95 -10.61 18.93 -2.99
CA THR A 95 -11.47 18.60 -4.14
C THR A 95 -12.58 17.61 -3.79
N ILE A 96 -12.72 17.26 -2.52
CA ILE A 96 -13.83 16.46 -2.03
C ILE A 96 -15.03 17.40 -1.88
N PHE A 97 -15.99 17.27 -2.79
CA PHE A 97 -17.26 17.97 -2.68
C PHE A 97 -17.94 17.54 -1.38
N PRO A 98 -18.12 18.45 -0.40
CA PRO A 98 -18.87 18.11 0.80
C PRO A 98 -20.29 17.77 0.36
N ALA A 99 -20.76 16.57 0.71
CA ALA A 99 -22.14 16.21 0.41
C ALA A 99 -23.07 17.20 1.12
N PRO A 100 -24.09 17.73 0.44
CA PRO A 100 -25.02 18.69 1.00
C PRO A 100 -25.73 18.08 2.21
N PRO A 101 -26.11 18.90 3.20
CA PRO A 101 -26.72 18.42 4.44
C PRO A 101 -27.98 17.58 4.19
N GLU A 102 -28.70 17.82 3.09
CA GLU A 102 -29.84 17.03 2.66
C GLU A 102 -29.46 15.59 2.28
N ILE A 103 -28.35 15.40 1.53
CA ILE A 103 -27.86 14.06 1.16
C ILE A 103 -27.31 13.33 2.39
N LEU A 104 -26.62 14.04 3.28
CA LEU A 104 -26.11 13.48 4.52
C LEU A 104 -27.24 13.03 5.46
N ALA A 105 -28.27 13.87 5.61
CA ALA A 105 -29.46 13.53 6.38
C ALA A 105 -30.21 12.34 5.76
N ALA A 106 -30.40 12.36 4.44
CA ALA A 106 -31.11 11.29 3.75
C ALA A 106 -30.35 9.96 3.83
N ARG A 107 -29.03 9.99 3.77
CA ARG A 107 -28.15 8.82 4.01
C ARG A 107 -28.27 8.29 5.44
N ALA A 108 -28.40 9.15 6.44
CA ALA A 108 -28.63 8.72 7.81
C ALA A 108 -30.01 8.07 8.02
N THR A 109 -31.02 8.48 7.23
CA THR A 109 -32.39 7.94 7.32
C THR A 109 -32.66 6.73 6.41
N ALA A 110 -31.75 6.42 5.48
CA ALA A 110 -31.95 5.32 4.53
C ALA A 110 -31.77 3.95 5.18
N SER A 111 -32.83 3.15 5.15
CA SER A 111 -32.85 1.80 5.71
C SER A 111 -33.17 0.72 4.67
N THR A 112 -33.83 1.06 3.56
CA THR A 112 -34.19 0.10 2.52
C THR A 112 -33.22 0.11 1.35
N GLN A 113 -33.08 -1.03 0.67
CA GLN A 113 -32.24 -1.14 -0.52
C GLN A 113 -32.71 -0.22 -1.67
N ALA A 114 -34.02 0.05 -1.74
CA ALA A 114 -34.59 0.98 -2.71
C ALA A 114 -34.17 2.43 -2.42
N ASP A 115 -34.13 2.83 -1.15
CA ASP A 115 -33.69 4.15 -0.72
C ASP A 115 -32.21 4.36 -1.01
N HIS A 116 -31.37 3.35 -0.73
CA HIS A 116 -29.94 3.41 -1.09
C HIS A 116 -29.71 3.57 -2.60
N ARG A 117 -30.51 2.89 -3.45
CA ARG A 117 -30.41 3.04 -4.92
C ARG A 117 -30.84 4.43 -5.39
N ARG A 118 -31.86 5.03 -4.75
CA ARG A 118 -32.31 6.40 -5.04
C ARG A 118 -31.25 7.41 -4.60
N LEU A 119 -30.70 7.26 -3.40
CA LEU A 119 -29.64 8.12 -2.88
C LEU A 119 -28.39 8.07 -3.73
N ALA A 120 -27.97 6.89 -4.18
CA ALA A 120 -26.81 6.77 -5.06
C ALA A 120 -26.99 7.50 -6.40
N ARG A 121 -28.23 7.69 -6.88
CA ARG A 121 -28.49 8.51 -8.08
C ARG A 121 -28.38 9.99 -7.75
N VAL A 122 -28.98 10.43 -6.66
CA VAL A 122 -28.92 11.83 -6.20
C VAL A 122 -27.49 12.25 -5.88
N GLU A 123 -26.70 11.39 -5.25
CA GLU A 123 -25.27 11.63 -4.98
C GLU A 123 -24.46 11.80 -6.28
N ARG A 124 -24.76 10.99 -7.31
CA ARG A 124 -24.10 11.10 -8.62
C ARG A 124 -24.49 12.38 -9.35
N GLU A 125 -25.79 12.70 -9.40
CA GLU A 125 -26.30 13.93 -10.02
C GLU A 125 -25.71 15.16 -9.33
N HIS A 126 -25.61 15.15 -8.01
CA HIS A 126 -24.98 16.21 -7.25
C HIS A 126 -23.48 16.34 -7.55
N ALA A 127 -22.74 15.23 -7.59
CA ALA A 127 -21.32 15.24 -7.94
C ALA A 127 -21.08 15.76 -9.37
N GLU A 128 -21.92 15.37 -10.33
CA GLU A 128 -21.88 15.85 -11.71
C GLU A 128 -22.20 17.35 -11.81
N HIS A 129 -23.21 17.80 -11.07
CA HIS A 129 -23.58 19.22 -11.01
C HIS A 129 -22.45 20.07 -10.43
N MET A 130 -21.89 19.67 -9.29
CA MET A 130 -20.77 20.39 -8.66
C MET A 130 -19.53 20.41 -9.54
N ARG A 131 -19.24 19.32 -10.24
CA ARG A 131 -18.18 19.26 -11.25
C ARG A 131 -18.43 20.25 -12.39
N SER A 132 -19.67 20.35 -12.87
CA SER A 132 -20.03 21.28 -13.96
C SER A 132 -19.86 22.74 -13.56
N LEU A 133 -20.23 23.08 -12.32
CA LEU A 133 -20.06 24.43 -11.75
C LEU A 133 -18.58 24.79 -11.64
N GLN A 134 -17.75 23.88 -11.11
CA GLN A 134 -16.30 24.14 -11.03
C GLN A 134 -15.65 24.36 -12.40
N LEU A 135 -16.07 23.62 -13.43
CA LEU A 135 -15.55 23.84 -14.79
C LEU A 135 -15.99 25.20 -15.35
N LEU A 136 -17.20 25.64 -15.04
CA LEU A 136 -17.69 26.96 -15.41
C LEU A 136 -16.89 28.06 -14.70
N ASP A 137 -16.71 27.94 -13.39
CA ASP A 137 -15.94 28.87 -12.56
C ASP A 137 -14.49 28.94 -13.02
N TYR A 138 -13.88 27.79 -13.35
CA TYR A 138 -12.54 27.73 -13.96
C TYR A 138 -12.45 28.51 -15.26
N VAL A 139 -13.41 28.32 -16.18
CA VAL A 139 -13.43 29.04 -17.45
C VAL A 139 -13.61 30.54 -17.21
N TYR A 140 -14.42 30.93 -16.23
CA TYR A 140 -14.62 32.31 -15.85
C TYR A 140 -13.36 32.93 -15.26
N ASP A 141 -12.74 32.28 -14.27
CA ASP A 141 -11.51 32.72 -13.62
C ASP A 141 -10.36 32.84 -14.63
N ARG A 142 -10.23 31.86 -15.53
CA ARG A 142 -9.24 31.92 -16.61
C ARG A 142 -9.45 33.12 -17.53
N LYS A 143 -10.70 33.39 -17.94
CA LYS A 143 -11.04 34.56 -18.77
C LYS A 143 -10.78 35.87 -18.02
N ARG A 144 -11.09 35.93 -16.73
CA ARG A 144 -10.84 37.10 -15.88
C ARG A 144 -9.35 37.35 -15.74
N MET A 145 -8.55 36.33 -15.43
CA MET A 145 -7.09 36.46 -15.35
C MET A 145 -6.49 36.93 -16.67
N MET A 146 -7.05 36.52 -17.81
CA MET A 146 -6.64 37.02 -19.11
C MET A 146 -7.06 38.46 -19.38
N ALA A 147 -8.27 38.84 -18.97
CA ALA A 147 -8.70 40.22 -19.06
C ALA A 147 -7.86 41.14 -18.16
N ASP A 148 -7.46 40.67 -16.98
CA ASP A 148 -6.60 41.40 -16.04
C ASP A 148 -5.14 41.45 -16.52
N ALA A 149 -4.66 40.40 -17.20
CA ALA A 149 -3.34 40.33 -17.82
C ALA A 149 -3.15 41.30 -18.99
N LEU A 150 -4.19 41.45 -19.81
CA LEU A 150 -4.19 42.31 -21.00
C LEU A 150 -4.51 43.78 -20.66
N GLN A 151 -4.92 44.06 -19.43
CA GLN A 151 -5.04 45.44 -18.97
C GLN A 151 -3.64 46.04 -18.83
N PRO A 152 -3.36 47.21 -19.44
CA PRO A 152 -2.14 47.94 -19.14
C PRO A 152 -2.15 48.22 -17.65
N ARG A 153 -1.17 47.67 -16.92
CA ARG A 153 -0.98 48.03 -15.51
C ARG A 153 -0.83 49.54 -15.50
N ALA A 154 -1.68 50.23 -14.75
CA ALA A 154 -1.62 51.68 -14.66
C ALA A 154 -0.18 52.06 -14.33
N ASP A 155 0.49 52.68 -15.31
CA ASP A 155 1.87 53.10 -15.17
C ASP A 155 1.94 53.87 -13.87
N SER A 156 2.71 53.35 -12.91
CA SER A 156 3.20 54.20 -11.83
C SER A 156 3.96 55.30 -12.54
N ALA A 157 3.35 56.47 -12.65
CA ALA A 157 3.85 57.62 -13.38
C ALA A 157 5.26 57.98 -12.88
N LEU A 158 6.28 57.38 -13.47
CA LEU A 158 7.69 57.62 -13.19
C LEU A 158 8.47 57.34 -14.47
N VAL A 159 8.64 58.41 -15.24
CA VAL A 159 9.80 58.75 -16.06
C VAL A 159 10.74 57.58 -16.34
N GLU A 160 10.69 57.06 -17.57
CA GLU A 160 11.74 56.24 -18.15
C GLU A 160 13.04 57.07 -18.18
N VAL A 161 13.88 56.89 -17.17
CA VAL A 161 15.30 57.24 -17.26
C VAL A 161 15.98 55.95 -17.69
N GLU A 162 16.55 55.94 -18.90
CA GLU A 162 17.42 54.88 -19.37
C GLU A 162 18.66 54.83 -18.45
N VAL A 163 18.59 54.00 -17.41
CA VAL A 163 19.73 53.67 -16.55
C VAL A 163 20.29 52.35 -17.09
N PRO A 164 21.60 52.26 -17.38
CA PRO A 164 22.21 51.01 -17.84
C PRO A 164 22.03 49.90 -16.80
N ASP A 165 21.81 48.66 -17.26
CA ASP A 165 21.46 47.48 -16.46
C ASP A 165 22.41 47.18 -15.28
N GLU A 166 23.61 47.78 -15.29
CA GLU A 166 24.67 47.57 -14.30
C GLU A 166 24.41 48.29 -12.94
N GLU A 167 23.46 49.23 -12.85
CA GLU A 167 23.18 50.01 -11.63
C GLU A 167 21.77 49.83 -11.04
N LEU A 168 21.00 48.86 -11.54
CA LEU A 168 19.63 48.64 -11.06
C LEU A 168 19.62 48.00 -9.65
N PRO A 169 18.85 48.55 -8.69
CA PRO A 169 18.61 47.90 -7.40
C PRO A 169 18.07 46.49 -7.60
N ALA A 170 18.54 45.52 -6.82
CA ALA A 170 18.17 44.11 -6.96
C ALA A 170 16.64 43.89 -7.03
N ASP A 171 15.86 44.67 -6.27
CA ASP A 171 14.40 44.61 -6.28
C ASP A 171 13.77 44.99 -7.62
N ARG A 172 14.36 45.94 -8.37
CA ARG A 172 13.89 46.33 -9.71
C ARG A 172 14.25 45.29 -10.77
N VAL A 173 15.42 44.66 -10.65
CA VAL A 173 15.83 43.57 -11.55
C VAL A 173 14.88 42.37 -11.41
N VAL A 174 14.48 42.04 -10.18
CA VAL A 174 13.51 40.97 -9.91
C VAL A 174 12.12 41.30 -10.46
N GLN A 175 11.69 42.57 -10.38
CA GLN A 175 10.41 43.01 -10.95
C GLN A 175 10.41 42.92 -12.49
N LEU A 176 11.44 43.45 -13.15
CA LEU A 176 11.57 43.41 -14.61
C LEU A 176 11.66 41.96 -15.13
N ALA A 177 12.47 41.11 -14.49
CA ALA A 177 12.54 39.69 -14.84
C ALA A 177 11.21 38.97 -14.61
N GLY A 178 10.45 39.36 -13.57
CA GLY A 178 9.11 38.86 -13.30
C GLY A 178 8.11 39.26 -14.38
N ASP A 179 8.17 40.50 -14.86
CA ASP A 179 7.29 41.02 -15.90
C ASP A 179 7.63 40.44 -17.29
N GLU A 180 8.91 40.28 -17.64
CA GLU A 180 9.36 39.59 -18.86
C GLU A 180 8.90 38.13 -18.89
N LEU A 181 9.04 37.41 -17.77
CA LEU A 181 8.53 36.06 -17.63
C LEU A 181 7.01 36.01 -17.81
N TRP A 182 6.29 36.98 -17.23
CA TRP A 182 4.84 37.08 -17.37
C TRP A 182 4.42 37.31 -18.83
N HIS A 183 5.12 38.19 -19.55
CA HIS A 183 4.90 38.44 -20.97
C HIS A 183 5.14 37.20 -21.83
N GLN A 184 6.20 36.43 -21.54
CA GLN A 184 6.46 35.17 -22.24
C GLN A 184 5.33 34.15 -22.02
N ILE A 185 4.81 34.06 -20.79
CA ILE A 185 3.70 33.15 -20.45
C ILE A 185 2.40 33.55 -21.19
N VAL A 186 2.12 34.84 -21.32
CA VAL A 186 0.96 35.33 -22.09
C VAL A 186 1.13 35.04 -23.58
N GLN A 187 2.30 35.30 -24.13
CA GLN A 187 2.60 35.03 -25.54
C GLN A 187 2.46 33.54 -25.88
N LEU A 188 2.94 32.64 -25.01
CA LEU A 188 2.77 31.20 -25.17
C LEU A 188 1.30 30.78 -25.18
N HIS A 189 0.46 31.42 -24.35
CA HIS A 189 -0.97 31.18 -24.38
C HIS A 189 -1.63 31.68 -25.67
N GLU A 190 -1.27 32.88 -26.16
CA GLU A 190 -1.78 33.40 -27.44
C GLU A 190 -1.38 32.50 -28.62
N GLN A 191 -0.23 31.83 -28.54
CA GLN A 191 0.24 30.82 -29.49
C GLN A 191 -0.49 29.48 -29.37
N GLY A 192 -1.43 29.34 -28.43
CA GLY A 192 -2.33 28.21 -28.32
C GLY A 192 -1.92 27.13 -27.32
N ASP A 193 -0.95 27.38 -26.43
CA ASP A 193 -0.60 26.44 -25.37
C ASP A 193 -1.63 26.50 -24.22
N PRO A 194 -2.43 25.44 -24.00
CA PRO A 194 -3.51 25.47 -23.02
C PRO A 194 -3.01 25.41 -21.57
N ASP A 195 -1.78 24.97 -21.32
CA ASP A 195 -1.26 24.66 -19.98
C ASP A 195 -0.48 25.83 -19.35
N SER A 196 -0.11 26.86 -20.11
CA SER A 196 0.82 27.92 -19.66
C SER A 196 0.27 28.76 -18.49
N LEU A 197 -1.06 28.93 -18.38
CA LEU A 197 -1.71 29.68 -17.31
C LEU A 197 -2.39 28.81 -16.25
N ALA A 198 -2.45 27.50 -16.46
CA ALA A 198 -3.14 26.58 -15.55
C ALA A 198 -2.51 26.55 -14.14
N LEU A 199 -1.24 26.95 -14.03
CA LEU A 199 -0.48 27.01 -12.78
C LEU A 199 -0.84 28.22 -11.90
N PHE A 200 -1.40 29.28 -12.48
CA PHE A 200 -1.75 30.51 -11.76
C PHE A 200 -3.23 30.59 -11.40
N VAL A 201 -4.07 29.76 -12.01
CA VAL A 201 -5.47 29.61 -11.60
C VAL A 201 -5.49 28.89 -10.24
N PRO A 202 -6.22 29.40 -9.23
CA PRO A 202 -6.24 28.80 -7.91
C PRO A 202 -6.57 27.30 -7.97
N PRO A 203 -5.86 26.48 -7.16
CA PRO A 203 -5.96 25.01 -7.21
C PRO A 203 -7.32 24.45 -6.80
N THR A 204 -8.21 25.29 -6.23
CA THR A 204 -9.62 24.96 -5.98
C THR A 204 -10.39 24.67 -7.25
N ASN A 205 -10.04 25.33 -8.36
CA ASN A 205 -10.82 25.33 -9.58
C ASN A 205 -10.08 24.68 -10.75
N SER A 206 -8.86 24.20 -10.57
CA SER A 206 -8.11 23.65 -11.69
C SER A 206 -8.49 22.17 -11.97
N PRO A 207 -8.70 21.78 -13.24
CA PRO A 207 -8.93 20.39 -13.62
C PRO A 207 -7.81 19.36 -13.30
N PRO A 208 -6.52 19.71 -13.02
CA PRO A 208 -5.51 18.70 -12.80
C PRO A 208 -5.71 17.90 -11.51
N ALA A 209 -6.43 18.37 -10.49
CA ALA A 209 -6.61 17.56 -9.28
C ALA A 209 -7.55 16.34 -9.51
N ALA A 210 -8.60 16.48 -10.31
CA ALA A 210 -9.49 15.35 -10.64
C ALA A 210 -8.85 14.37 -11.65
N LEU A 211 -8.07 14.87 -12.61
CA LEU A 211 -7.31 14.04 -13.56
C LEU A 211 -6.12 13.32 -12.91
N ARG A 212 -5.47 13.94 -11.91
CA ARG A 212 -4.35 13.35 -11.15
C ARG A 212 -4.77 12.16 -10.28
N TYR A 213 -6.00 12.15 -9.75
CA TYR A 213 -6.44 11.13 -8.78
C TYR A 213 -7.48 10.15 -9.32
N PHE A 214 -8.26 10.51 -10.36
CA PHE A 214 -9.36 9.67 -10.86
C PHE A 214 -9.35 9.46 -12.39
N GLY A 215 -8.39 10.05 -13.11
CA GLY A 215 -8.13 9.73 -14.52
C GLY A 215 -7.33 8.44 -14.63
N THR A 216 -7.65 7.59 -15.60
CA THR A 216 -6.93 6.34 -15.87
C THR A 216 -5.41 6.57 -15.97
N ASN A 217 -4.69 5.92 -15.05
CA ASN A 217 -3.23 5.90 -14.86
C ASN A 217 -2.40 6.15 -16.13
N ARG A 218 -1.86 7.37 -16.27
CA ARG A 218 -0.54 7.54 -16.88
C ARG A 218 0.44 7.91 -15.76
N PRO A 219 1.54 7.17 -15.58
CA PRO A 219 2.54 7.53 -14.57
C PRO A 219 3.20 8.84 -14.99
N ILE A 220 3.00 9.89 -14.19
CA ILE A 220 3.75 11.13 -14.30
C ILE A 220 5.02 10.96 -13.47
N SER A 221 6.18 11.22 -14.08
CA SER A 221 7.47 11.24 -13.39
C SER A 221 7.43 12.26 -12.24
N LEU A 222 7.82 11.83 -11.04
CA LEU A 222 7.91 12.70 -9.87
C LEU A 222 8.81 13.91 -10.16
N PRO A 223 8.46 15.12 -9.70
CA PRO A 223 9.33 16.28 -9.84
C PRO A 223 10.66 16.06 -9.09
N ALA A 224 11.72 16.72 -9.56
CA ALA A 224 13.11 16.51 -9.14
C ALA A 224 13.39 16.68 -7.63
N PHE A 225 12.44 17.22 -6.86
CA PHE A 225 12.58 17.51 -5.43
C PHE A 225 11.63 16.68 -4.54
N ALA A 226 11.26 15.46 -4.96
CA ALA A 226 10.56 14.54 -4.06
C ALA A 226 11.49 14.06 -2.92
N SER A 227 10.99 14.16 -1.69
CA SER A 227 11.74 13.82 -0.48
C SER A 227 12.09 12.33 -0.42
N THR A 228 13.18 11.99 0.25
CA THR A 228 13.71 10.60 0.35
C THR A 228 12.74 9.61 0.99
N VAL A 229 11.70 10.10 1.66
CA VAL A 229 10.65 9.28 2.29
C VAL A 229 9.70 8.67 1.25
N ASP A 230 9.46 9.38 0.14
CA ASP A 230 8.53 8.92 -0.92
C ASP A 230 9.14 7.85 -1.84
N ARG A 231 10.47 7.68 -1.82
CA ARG A 231 11.17 6.66 -2.63
C ARG A 231 11.08 5.24 -2.06
N ASN A 232 10.77 5.10 -0.77
CA ASN A 232 10.82 3.80 -0.07
C ASN A 232 9.45 3.10 0.03
N LEU A 233 8.46 3.56 -0.73
CA LEU A 233 7.10 2.97 -0.78
C LEU A 233 6.87 2.08 -2.02
N GLN A 234 7.95 1.65 -2.68
CA GLN A 234 7.90 0.59 -3.72
C GLN A 234 8.24 -0.78 -3.13
#